data_AF-A0A640SDM7-F1
#
_entry.id   AF-A0A640SDM7-F1
#
_cell.length_a   1.000
_cell.length_b   1.000
_cell.length_c   1.000
_cell.angle_alpha   90.00
_cell.angle_beta   90.00
_cell.angle_gamma   90.00
#
_symmetry.space_group_name_H-M   'P 1'
#
loop_
_entity.id
_entity.type
_entity.pdbx_description
1 polymer ?
#
loop_
_entity_poly.entity_id
_entity_poly.type
_entity_poly.pdbx_seq_one_letter_code
_entity_poly.pdbx_strand_id
1 'polypeptide(L)'
;MAASLVGGGPLDGIGSGSLGAEQRWGAYAAAITRWETLTRPAPAPTDAGGRLRADFVEWMQGLDDGWVTATPGLGRPAQLTALGNGVVPQQAARAVQLLAPPFLLCPHCASV
;
A
#
# COMPACT_ATOMS: atom_id res chain seq x y z
N MET A 1 -22.47 5.13 40.66
CA MET A 1 -21.72 5.53 39.45
C MET A 1 -22.07 4.54 38.34
N ALA A 2 -22.99 4.94 37.47
CA ALA A 2 -23.38 4.17 36.31
C ALA A 2 -22.43 4.51 35.15
N ALA A 3 -21.83 3.50 34.53
CA ALA A 3 -21.24 3.62 33.20
C ALA A 3 -22.18 2.90 32.24
N SER A 4 -22.88 3.69 31.44
CA SER A 4 -23.87 3.26 30.46
C SER A 4 -23.29 2.35 29.40
N LEU A 5 -24.14 1.42 29.00
CA LEU A 5 -24.04 0.54 27.85
C LEU A 5 -24.05 1.35 26.54
N VAL A 6 -23.10 1.10 25.65
CA VAL A 6 -23.36 1.19 24.21
C VAL A 6 -23.46 -0.25 23.73
N GLY A 7 -24.70 -0.65 23.43
CA GLY A 7 -25.00 -1.93 22.80
C GLY A 7 -24.58 -1.88 21.34
N GLY A 8 -23.63 -2.74 20.96
CA GLY A 8 -23.50 -3.22 19.60
C GLY A 8 -24.16 -4.58 19.54
N GLY A 9 -25.30 -4.68 18.84
CA GLY A 9 -25.96 -5.97 18.59
C GLY A 9 -25.07 -6.93 17.79
N PRO A 10 -25.40 -8.23 17.75
CA PRO A 10 -24.65 -9.19 16.96
C PRO A 10 -24.89 -8.88 15.49
N LEU A 11 -23.85 -8.34 14.86
CA LEU A 11 -23.71 -8.34 13.41
C LEU A 11 -23.43 -9.77 12.97
N ASP A 12 -24.51 -10.53 12.82
CA ASP A 12 -24.54 -11.80 12.10
C ASP A 12 -24.08 -11.54 10.66
N GLY A 13 -22.81 -11.86 10.38
CA GLY A 13 -22.26 -11.85 9.03
C GLY A 13 -20.92 -11.14 8.87
N ILE A 14 -19.88 -11.56 9.61
CA ILE A 14 -18.50 -11.21 9.26
C ILE A 14 -17.81 -12.49 8.77
N GLY A 15 -17.57 -12.53 7.46
CA GLY A 15 -16.97 -13.65 6.78
C GLY A 15 -15.63 -14.04 7.41
N SER A 16 -15.36 -15.34 7.37
CA SER A 16 -14.09 -15.98 7.79
C SER A 16 -12.82 -15.24 7.34
N GLY A 17 -12.89 -14.44 6.27
CA GLY A 17 -11.80 -13.58 5.80
C GLY A 17 -11.41 -12.41 6.73
N SER A 18 -12.34 -11.77 7.45
CA SER A 18 -12.01 -10.64 8.35
C SER A 18 -11.23 -11.10 9.58
N LEU A 19 -11.69 -12.18 10.21
CA LEU A 19 -11.04 -12.75 11.39
C LEU A 19 -9.61 -13.23 11.08
N GLY A 20 -9.39 -13.83 9.90
CA GLY A 20 -8.06 -14.24 9.46
C GLY A 20 -7.12 -13.05 9.21
N ALA A 21 -7.62 -11.97 8.61
CA ALA A 21 -6.84 -10.75 8.39
C ALA A 21 -6.52 -10.03 9.70
N GLU A 22 -7.47 -9.95 10.64
CA GLU A 22 -7.28 -9.37 11.98
C GLU A 22 -6.21 -10.12 12.78
N GLN A 23 -6.23 -11.46 12.75
CA GLN A 23 -5.20 -12.27 13.43
C GLN A 23 -3.80 -12.06 12.85
N ARG A 24 -3.69 -11.92 11.51
CA ARG A 24 -2.39 -11.76 10.83
C ARG A 24 -1.83 -10.35 10.91
N TRP A 25 -2.69 -9.34 10.80
CA TRP A 25 -2.29 -7.94 10.58
C TRP A 25 -2.66 -7.01 11.74
N GLY A 26 -3.42 -7.49 12.74
CA GLY A 26 -3.85 -6.72 13.89
C GLY A 26 -4.58 -5.44 13.47
N ALA A 27 -4.16 -4.31 14.06
CA ALA A 27 -4.72 -2.99 13.76
C ALA A 27 -4.62 -2.57 12.28
N TYR A 28 -3.73 -3.21 11.50
CA TYR A 28 -3.53 -2.90 10.09
C TYR A 28 -4.45 -3.69 9.15
N ALA A 29 -5.23 -4.66 9.65
CA ALA A 29 -6.03 -5.56 8.83
C ALA A 29 -6.93 -4.81 7.82
N ALA A 30 -7.67 -3.81 8.28
CA ALA A 30 -8.53 -3.01 7.40
C ALA A 30 -7.76 -2.26 6.31
N ALA A 31 -6.54 -1.78 6.60
CA ALA A 31 -5.70 -1.11 5.62
C ALA A 31 -5.13 -2.11 4.59
N ILE A 32 -4.65 -3.26 5.07
CA ILE A 32 -4.13 -4.33 4.22
C ILE A 32 -5.22 -4.84 3.29
N THR A 33 -6.42 -5.18 3.79
CA THR A 33 -7.53 -5.67 2.96
C THR A 33 -7.87 -4.69 1.84
N ARG A 34 -7.98 -3.38 2.16
CA ARG A 34 -8.22 -2.36 1.14
C ARG A 34 -7.11 -2.32 0.10
N TRP A 35 -5.85 -2.43 0.54
CA TRP A 35 -4.72 -2.38 -0.38
C TRP A 35 -4.64 -3.62 -1.27
N GLU A 36 -4.95 -4.81 -0.74
CA GLU A 36 -5.05 -6.05 -1.49
C GLU A 36 -6.12 -5.96 -2.60
N THR A 37 -7.24 -5.26 -2.36
CA THR A 37 -8.26 -5.04 -3.41
C THR A 37 -7.79 -4.15 -4.58
N LEU A 38 -6.82 -3.28 -4.34
CA LEU A 38 -6.30 -2.35 -5.34
C LEU A 38 -5.03 -2.87 -6.04
N THR A 39 -4.38 -3.86 -5.46
CA THR A 39 -3.08 -4.36 -5.91
C THR A 39 -3.11 -5.87 -6.13
N ARG A 40 -2.55 -6.63 -5.19
CA ARG A 40 -2.47 -8.09 -5.16
C ARG A 40 -2.47 -8.56 -3.69
N PRO A 41 -2.62 -9.87 -3.39
CA PRO A 41 -2.51 -10.36 -2.03
C PRO A 41 -1.19 -9.96 -1.35
N ALA A 42 -1.25 -9.61 -0.07
CA ALA A 42 -0.11 -9.10 0.66
C ALA A 42 0.95 -10.21 0.87
N PRO A 43 2.20 -9.98 0.43
CA PRO A 43 3.32 -10.86 0.76
C PRO A 43 3.51 -10.96 2.28
N ALA A 44 4.29 -11.94 2.74
CA ALA A 44 4.70 -11.95 4.15
C ALA A 44 5.53 -10.69 4.46
N PRO A 45 5.28 -9.99 5.58
CA PRO A 45 6.00 -8.76 5.89
C PRO A 45 7.47 -9.01 6.24
N THR A 46 7.76 -10.19 6.81
CA THR A 46 9.08 -10.58 7.27
C THR A 46 9.48 -11.96 6.77
N ASP A 47 10.80 -12.21 6.69
CA ASP A 47 11.35 -13.55 6.47
C ASP A 47 11.36 -14.38 7.77
N ALA A 48 11.80 -15.63 7.69
CA ALA A 48 11.88 -16.53 8.85
C ALA A 48 12.80 -16.01 9.98
N GLY A 49 13.73 -15.09 9.66
CA GLY A 49 14.59 -14.41 10.64
C GLY A 49 14.01 -13.10 11.17
N GLY A 50 12.75 -12.79 10.87
CA GLY A 50 12.08 -11.56 11.30
C GLY A 50 12.51 -10.31 10.53
N ARG A 51 13.25 -10.44 9.42
CA ARG A 51 13.72 -9.27 8.66
C ARG A 51 12.68 -8.86 7.63
N LEU A 52 12.48 -7.55 7.48
CA LEU A 52 11.57 -6.95 6.50
C LEU A 52 11.84 -7.47 5.08
N ARG A 53 10.82 -7.96 4.38
CA ARG A 53 11.02 -8.45 3.01
C ARG A 53 10.87 -7.32 1.98
N ALA A 54 11.74 -7.33 0.97
CA ALA A 54 11.74 -6.29 -0.06
C ALA A 54 10.48 -6.34 -0.94
N ASP A 55 9.97 -7.54 -1.25
CA ASP A 55 8.73 -7.73 -2.02
C ASP A 55 7.50 -7.20 -1.28
N PHE A 56 7.49 -7.27 0.06
CA PHE A 56 6.45 -6.62 0.85
C PHE A 56 6.53 -5.08 0.78
N VAL A 57 7.72 -4.48 0.81
CA VAL A 57 7.89 -3.02 0.68
C VAL A 57 7.52 -2.55 -0.74
N GLU A 58 7.89 -3.32 -1.77
CA GLU A 58 7.50 -3.09 -3.15
C GLU A 58 5.97 -3.13 -3.31
N TRP A 59 5.32 -4.12 -2.70
CA TRP A 59 3.87 -4.22 -2.63
C TRP A 59 3.23 -3.04 -1.89
N MET A 60 3.80 -2.60 -0.76
CA MET A 60 3.30 -1.44 -0.01
C MET A 60 3.28 -0.16 -0.85
N GLN A 61 4.25 -0.01 -1.77
CA GLN A 61 4.30 1.12 -2.68
C GLN A 61 3.33 0.98 -3.86
N GLY A 62 2.70 -0.18 -4.04
CA GLY A 62 1.77 -0.44 -5.15
C GLY A 62 2.50 -0.61 -6.48
N LEU A 63 3.76 -1.00 -6.43
CA LEU A 63 4.54 -1.37 -7.60
C LEU A 63 4.14 -2.77 -8.09
N ASP A 64 4.29 -2.98 -9.40
CA ASP A 64 4.14 -4.29 -10.01
C ASP A 64 5.10 -5.30 -9.38
N ASP A 65 4.69 -6.56 -9.37
CA ASP A 65 5.50 -7.63 -8.78
C ASP A 65 6.83 -7.78 -9.52
N GLY A 66 7.94 -7.69 -8.79
CA GLY A 66 9.28 -7.78 -9.38
C GLY A 66 9.85 -6.45 -9.87
N TRP A 67 9.15 -5.32 -9.75
CA TRP A 67 9.60 -4.03 -10.30
C TRP A 67 11.03 -3.64 -9.90
N VAL A 68 11.36 -3.76 -8.61
CA VAL A 68 12.71 -3.67 -8.06
C VAL A 68 13.26 -5.07 -7.79
N THR A 69 12.46 -5.94 -7.20
CA THR A 69 12.92 -7.21 -6.62
C THR A 69 13.36 -8.25 -7.64
N ALA A 70 12.94 -8.14 -8.91
CA ALA A 70 13.39 -9.00 -10.01
C ALA A 70 14.55 -8.40 -10.82
N THR A 71 15.15 -7.29 -10.37
CA THR A 71 16.31 -6.67 -11.07
C THR A 71 17.55 -7.58 -10.99
N PRO A 72 18.12 -8.01 -12.13
CA PRO A 72 19.30 -8.88 -12.13
C PRO A 72 20.50 -8.25 -11.42
N GLY A 73 21.16 -9.02 -10.54
CA GLY A 73 22.34 -8.57 -9.81
C GLY A 73 22.08 -7.63 -8.63
N LEU A 74 20.82 -7.26 -8.37
CA LEU A 74 20.48 -6.36 -7.26
C LEU A 74 20.27 -7.14 -5.96
N GLY A 75 21.21 -7.00 -5.03
CA GLY A 75 21.11 -7.63 -3.71
C GLY A 75 20.06 -6.99 -2.80
N ARG A 76 19.54 -7.74 -1.82
CA ARG A 76 18.48 -7.29 -0.88
C ARG A 76 18.74 -5.92 -0.21
N PRO A 77 19.96 -5.59 0.27
CA PRO A 77 20.20 -4.26 0.84
C PRO A 77 19.97 -3.14 -0.18
N ALA A 78 20.45 -3.31 -1.42
CA ALA A 78 20.29 -2.34 -2.49
C ALA A 78 18.82 -2.23 -2.93
N GLN A 79 18.07 -3.34 -2.98
CA GLN A 79 16.63 -3.34 -3.22
C GLN A 79 15.89 -2.50 -2.17
N LEU A 80 16.18 -2.71 -0.88
CA LEU A 80 15.57 -1.94 0.21
C LEU A 80 15.99 -0.48 0.20
N THR A 81 17.23 -0.15 -0.17
CA THR A 81 17.65 1.24 -0.38
C THR A 81 16.91 1.88 -1.54
N ALA A 82 16.74 1.20 -2.67
CA ALA A 82 15.99 1.71 -3.81
C ALA A 82 14.51 1.95 -3.45
N LEU A 83 13.86 0.95 -2.82
CA LEU A 83 12.49 1.05 -2.35
C LEU A 83 12.34 2.13 -1.27
N GLY A 84 13.26 2.22 -0.31
CA GLY A 84 13.22 3.22 0.76
C GLY A 84 13.36 4.66 0.28
N ASN A 85 14.02 4.87 -0.88
CA ASN A 85 14.11 6.17 -1.55
C ASN A 85 13.05 6.35 -2.66
N GLY A 86 12.20 5.35 -2.86
CA GLY A 86 11.12 5.35 -3.85
C GLY A 86 9.92 6.18 -3.40
N VAL A 87 8.87 6.14 -4.21
CA VAL A 87 7.61 6.85 -3.97
C VAL A 87 6.43 5.94 -4.25
N VAL A 88 5.28 6.23 -3.63
CA VAL A 88 4.00 5.60 -4.00
C VAL A 88 3.55 6.19 -5.34
N PRO A 89 3.51 5.44 -6.45
CA PRO A 89 3.28 5.98 -7.80
C PRO A 89 1.97 6.76 -7.92
N GLN A 90 0.91 6.33 -7.24
CA GLN A 90 -0.39 7.02 -7.26
C GLN A 90 -0.30 8.40 -6.61
N GLN A 91 0.47 8.54 -5.52
CA GLN A 91 0.71 9.83 -4.87
C GLN A 91 1.62 10.72 -5.72
N ALA A 92 2.67 10.14 -6.32
CA ALA A 92 3.58 10.86 -7.19
C ALA A 92 2.87 11.40 -8.45
N ALA A 93 2.05 10.57 -9.10
CA ALA A 93 1.24 10.97 -10.24
C ALA A 93 0.29 12.12 -9.87
N ARG A 94 -0.35 12.05 -8.70
CA ARG A 94 -1.21 13.14 -8.23
C ARG A 94 -0.43 14.42 -7.96
N ALA A 95 0.75 14.33 -7.36
CA ALA A 95 1.62 15.50 -7.13
C ALA A 95 2.03 16.16 -8.45
N VAL A 96 2.42 15.38 -9.46
CA VAL A 96 2.76 15.90 -10.79
C VAL A 96 1.57 16.62 -11.43
N GLN A 97 0.36 16.05 -11.37
CA GLN A 97 -0.85 16.73 -11.89
C GLN A 97 -1.12 18.09 -11.22
N LEU A 98 -0.81 18.22 -9.93
CA LEU A 98 -1.03 19.46 -9.17
C LEU A 98 0.06 20.50 -9.42
N LEU A 99 1.32 20.08 -9.53
CA LEU A 99 2.48 20.97 -9.60
C LEU A 99 2.92 21.30 -11.03
N ALA A 100 2.61 20.42 -11.98
CA ALA A 100 2.92 20.57 -13.40
C ALA A 100 1.66 20.30 -14.24
N PRO A 101 0.63 21.15 -14.14
CA PRO A 101 -0.58 20.98 -14.93
C PRO A 101 -0.24 20.97 -16.43
N PRO A 102 -0.95 20.18 -17.25
CA PRO A 102 -0.70 20.16 -18.68
C PRO A 102 -0.79 21.57 -19.26
N PHE A 103 0.16 21.93 -20.14
CA PHE A 103 0.24 23.25 -20.79
C PHE A 103 -1.06 23.69 -21.50
N LEU A 104 -1.98 22.75 -21.74
CA LEU A 104 -3.32 22.96 -22.28
C LEU A 104 -4.23 23.82 -21.38
N LEU A 105 -3.85 24.06 -20.13
CA LEU A 105 -4.58 24.94 -19.20
C LEU A 105 -4.03 26.39 -19.20
N CYS A 106 -3.02 26.71 -20.01
CA CYS A 106 -2.60 28.09 -20.24
C CYS A 106 -3.51 28.73 -21.30
N PRO A 107 -4.33 29.74 -20.96
CA PRO A 107 -5.17 30.43 -21.94
C PRO A 107 -4.36 31.08 -23.07
N HIS A 108 -3.07 31.34 -22.83
CA HIS A 108 -2.16 31.98 -23.77
C HIS A 108 -1.52 31.01 -24.76
N CYS A 109 -1.48 29.71 -24.47
CA CYS A 109 -0.90 28.69 -25.37
C CYS A 109 -1.94 28.02 -26.28
N ALA A 110 -3.22 28.16 -25.99
CA ALA A 110 -4.32 27.59 -26.79
C ALA A 110 -4.78 28.47 -27.97
N SER A 111 -4.08 29.58 -28.23
CA SER A 111 -4.48 30.62 -29.21
C SER A 111 -3.56 30.70 -30.45
N VAL A 112 -2.77 29.67 -30.75
CA VAL A 112 -1.96 29.56 -31.98
C VAL A 112 -2.42 28.42 -32.86
#